data_AF-A0A7S3MNW4-F1
#
_entry.id   AF-A0A7S3MNW4-F1
#
_cell.length_a   1.000
_cell.length_b   1.000
_cell.length_c   1.000
_cell.angle_alpha   90.00
_cell.angle_beta   90.00
_cell.angle_gamma   90.00
#
_symmetry.space_group_name_H-M   'P 1'
#
loop_
_entity.id
_entity.type
_entity.pdbx_description
1 polymer ?
#
loop_
_entity_poly.entity_id
_entity_poly.type
_entity_poly.pdbx_seq_one_letter_code
_entity_poly.pdbx_strand_id
1 'polypeptide(L)'
;MPLYVYRPSIQNTTLMVDKAFNLQSNIGGCCGGCTTPSTSSIFFEKSEFYPGESTTAKIICDNSACEKDISYFKFNLVKTITGSDNYNRWRTVFSSLPVVARENGIIRGEKVERNIQFTIPLKDRFPEWQLGCFNPMQAPMLETFSCSFVGKLISVQYKLQVLVKHDAWNSWGEGEGMEMP
;
A
#
# COMPACT_ATOMS: atom_id res chain seq x y z
N MET A 1 -9.37 -24.06 29.55
CA MET A 1 -7.97 -23.59 29.51
C MET A 1 -7.83 -22.56 28.40
N PRO A 2 -7.74 -21.25 28.69
CA PRO A 2 -7.39 -20.27 27.67
C PRO A 2 -5.88 -20.28 27.38
N LEU A 3 -5.61 -20.09 26.09
CA LEU A 3 -4.35 -20.22 25.37
C LEU A 3 -3.40 -19.08 25.73
N TYR A 4 -2.17 -19.37 26.14
CA TYR A 4 -1.11 -18.36 26.26
C TYR A 4 -0.66 -17.92 24.87
N VAL A 5 -0.82 -16.64 24.52
CA VAL A 5 -0.14 -16.05 23.36
C VAL A 5 1.24 -15.62 23.82
N TYR A 6 2.20 -16.53 23.71
CA TYR A 6 3.61 -16.23 23.90
C TYR A 6 4.08 -15.39 22.70
N ARG A 7 4.50 -14.14 22.94
CA ARG A 7 5.27 -13.37 21.95
C ARG A 7 6.76 -13.55 22.26
N PRO A 8 7.51 -14.41 21.54
CA PRO A 8 8.94 -14.32 21.59
C PRO A 8 9.36 -13.05 20.83
N SER A 9 9.91 -12.09 21.57
CA SER A 9 10.86 -11.12 21.03
C SER A 9 12.11 -11.85 20.52
N ILE A 10 12.93 -11.15 19.73
CA ILE A 10 14.35 -11.44 19.38
C ILE A 10 14.46 -12.18 18.01
N GLN A 11 15.14 -11.72 16.96
CA GLN A 11 16.41 -10.96 16.82
C GLN A 11 16.40 -9.99 15.63
N ASN A 12 16.96 -8.80 15.86
CA ASN A 12 17.44 -7.89 14.83
C ASN A 12 18.52 -8.58 13.97
N THR A 13 18.18 -8.93 12.74
CA THR A 13 19.15 -8.98 11.66
C THR A 13 18.49 -8.32 10.46
N THR A 14 18.61 -6.99 10.39
CA THR A 14 18.19 -6.19 9.25
C THR A 14 19.04 -6.57 8.05
N LEU A 15 18.66 -7.64 7.36
CA LEU A 15 18.95 -7.73 5.94
C LEU A 15 18.16 -6.57 5.32
N MET A 16 18.86 -5.55 4.85
CA MET A 16 18.29 -4.60 3.90
C MET A 16 17.86 -5.43 2.70
N VAL A 17 16.62 -5.91 2.73
CA VAL A 17 16.00 -6.46 1.54
C VAL A 17 15.64 -5.22 0.75
N ASP A 18 16.56 -4.77 -0.09
CA ASP A 18 16.26 -3.87 -1.20
C ASP A 18 15.28 -4.61 -2.12
N LYS A 19 14.04 -4.68 -1.68
CA LYS A 19 12.93 -5.22 -2.43
C LYS A 19 12.62 -4.14 -3.45
N ALA A 20 13.34 -4.21 -4.57
CA ALA A 20 13.17 -3.32 -5.69
C ALA A 20 11.86 -3.71 -6.37
N PHE A 21 10.89 -2.83 -6.25
CA PHE A 21 9.57 -3.02 -6.81
C PHE A 21 9.46 -2.13 -8.03
N ASN A 22 9.49 -2.78 -9.20
CA ASN A 22 9.53 -2.11 -10.50
C ASN A 22 8.13 -2.02 -11.08
N LEU A 23 7.63 -0.80 -11.22
CA LEU A 23 6.44 -0.47 -11.97
C LEU A 23 6.88 0.01 -13.36
N GLN A 24 6.33 -0.60 -14.41
CA GLN A 24 6.53 -0.16 -15.78
C GLN A 24 5.18 0.22 -16.37
N SER A 25 5.01 1.52 -16.60
CA SER A 25 3.78 2.08 -17.14
C SER A 25 3.97 2.47 -18.59
N ASN A 26 3.04 2.06 -19.45
CA ASN A 26 3.02 2.46 -20.86
C ASN A 26 2.03 3.62 -21.03
N ILE A 27 2.55 4.83 -21.19
CA ILE A 27 1.76 6.07 -21.18
C ILE A 27 1.65 6.64 -22.60
N GLY A 28 0.44 7.08 -22.96
CA GLY A 28 0.15 7.62 -24.28
C GLY A 28 -0.51 6.60 -25.23
N GLY A 29 -0.84 7.07 -26.43
CA GLY A 29 -1.55 6.32 -27.46
C GLY A 29 -3.04 6.68 -27.57
N CYS A 30 -3.39 7.48 -28.57
CA CYS A 30 -4.74 7.51 -29.12
C CYS A 30 -4.72 6.61 -30.37
N CYS A 31 -5.62 5.61 -30.45
CA CYS A 31 -5.72 4.71 -31.60
C CYS A 31 -4.44 3.90 -31.94
N GLY A 32 -3.77 3.31 -30.93
CA GLY A 32 -2.80 2.22 -31.16
C GLY A 32 -1.39 2.60 -31.64
N GLY A 33 -1.04 3.89 -31.70
CA GLY A 33 0.31 4.35 -32.02
C GLY A 33 0.97 5.12 -30.88
N CYS A 34 2.25 4.82 -30.61
CA CYS A 34 3.17 5.55 -29.73
C CYS A 34 2.79 5.54 -28.22
N THR A 35 3.01 4.40 -27.57
CA THR A 35 3.12 4.33 -26.10
C THR A 35 4.57 4.57 -25.68
N THR A 36 4.76 5.40 -24.66
CA THR A 36 6.07 5.68 -24.08
C THR A 36 6.21 5.03 -22.70
N PRO A 37 7.32 4.32 -22.42
CA PRO A 37 7.51 3.66 -21.13
C PRO A 37 7.96 4.67 -20.06
N SER A 38 7.44 4.50 -18.85
CA SER A 38 7.92 5.15 -17.63
C SER A 38 8.21 4.05 -16.62
N THR A 39 9.38 4.08 -15.99
CA THR A 39 9.78 3.08 -14.99
C THR A 39 9.93 3.72 -13.62
N SER A 40 9.31 3.11 -12.61
CA SER A 40 9.41 3.54 -11.23
C SER A 40 9.85 2.36 -10.38
N SER A 41 11.01 2.50 -9.73
CA SER A 41 11.56 1.53 -8.79
C SER A 41 11.43 2.08 -7.38
N ILE A 42 10.74 1.35 -6.52
CA ILE A 42 10.49 1.75 -5.14
C ILE A 42 11.23 0.80 -4.21
N PHE A 43 11.92 1.36 -3.22
CA PHE A 43 12.74 0.66 -2.24
C PHE A 43 12.31 1.06 -0.84
N PHE A 44 12.31 0.09 0.06
CA PHE A 44 12.01 0.27 1.47
C PHE A 44 13.15 -0.26 2.31
N GLU A 45 13.44 0.41 3.42
CA GLU A 45 14.51 0.00 4.33
C GLU A 45 14.22 -1.35 5.01
N LYS A 46 12.93 -1.66 5.21
CA LYS A 46 12.45 -2.85 5.91
C LYS A 46 11.17 -3.37 5.25
N SER A 47 10.87 -4.65 5.48
CA SER A 47 9.63 -5.28 5.03
C SER A 47 8.51 -5.28 6.07
N GLU A 48 8.80 -4.88 7.31
CA GLU A 48 7.84 -4.90 8.42
C GLU A 48 7.92 -3.57 9.17
N PHE A 49 6.76 -3.00 9.48
CA PHE A 49 6.63 -1.71 10.14
C PHE A 49 5.68 -1.81 11.33
N TYR A 50 5.97 -1.05 12.39
CA TYR A 50 5.08 -0.94 13.55
C TYR A 50 4.12 0.25 13.40
N PRO A 51 2.90 0.17 13.95
CA PRO A 51 2.00 1.32 14.02
C PRO A 51 2.66 2.49 14.76
N GLY A 52 2.59 3.69 14.18
CA GLY A 52 3.26 4.89 14.70
C GLY A 52 4.73 5.05 14.29
N GLU A 53 5.35 4.07 13.62
CA GLU A 53 6.72 4.18 13.13
C GLU A 53 6.78 5.16 11.94
N SER A 54 7.83 5.98 11.91
CA SER A 54 8.17 6.78 10.73
C SER A 54 9.18 6.02 9.88
N THR A 55 8.94 5.96 8.58
CA THR A 55 9.78 5.24 7.63
C THR A 55 10.07 6.08 6.39
N THR A 56 11.10 5.69 5.66
CA THR A 56 11.52 6.31 4.40
C THR A 56 11.38 5.31 3.27
N ALA A 57 10.68 5.70 2.21
CA ALA A 57 10.72 5.02 0.92
C ALA A 57 11.63 5.77 -0.04
N LYS A 58 12.52 5.05 -0.71
CA LYS A 58 13.31 5.59 -1.81
C LYS A 58 12.60 5.27 -3.12
N ILE A 59 12.30 6.30 -3.89
CA ILE A 59 11.74 6.19 -5.24
C ILE A 59 12.80 6.62 -6.24
N ILE A 60 13.12 5.72 -7.17
CA ILE A 60 13.86 6.04 -8.39
C ILE A 60 12.86 5.99 -9.53
N CYS A 61 12.55 7.14 -10.10
CA CYS A 61 11.65 7.22 -11.23
C CYS A 61 12.40 7.73 -12.46
N ASP A 62 12.28 7.00 -13.56
CA ASP A 62 12.83 7.34 -14.84
C ASP A 62 11.69 7.66 -15.82
N ASN A 63 11.44 8.95 -15.98
CA ASN A 63 10.44 9.49 -16.89
C ASN A 63 11.10 10.09 -18.15
N SER A 64 12.35 9.72 -18.44
CA SER A 64 13.15 10.28 -19.54
C SER A 64 12.58 9.96 -20.92
N ALA A 65 12.00 8.77 -21.07
CA ALA A 65 11.41 8.30 -22.32
C ALA A 65 9.93 8.68 -22.48
N CYS A 66 9.30 9.28 -21.47
CA CYS A 66 7.87 9.59 -21.48
C CYS A 66 7.60 10.99 -22.02
N GLU A 67 6.55 11.12 -22.85
CA GLU A 67 6.09 12.41 -23.36
C GLU A 67 5.18 13.17 -22.39
N LYS A 68 4.83 12.54 -21.26
CA LYS A 68 3.88 13.03 -20.27
C LYS A 68 4.53 13.20 -18.91
N ASP A 69 4.06 14.21 -18.19
CA ASP A 69 4.46 14.46 -16.82
C ASP A 69 3.80 13.41 -15.91
N ILE A 70 4.50 13.06 -14.84
CA ILE A 70 3.90 12.40 -13.68
C ILE A 70 3.29 13.52 -12.85
N SER A 71 2.01 13.42 -12.52
CA SER A 71 1.32 14.44 -11.71
C SER A 71 1.65 14.28 -10.23
N TYR A 72 1.63 13.04 -9.73
CA TYR A 72 1.93 12.76 -8.32
C TYR A 72 2.24 11.27 -8.07
N PHE A 73 2.91 11.04 -6.94
CA PHE A 73 3.03 9.74 -6.29
C PHE A 73 2.12 9.72 -5.07
N LYS A 74 1.31 8.67 -4.90
CA LYS A 74 0.39 8.52 -3.78
C LYS A 74 0.67 7.22 -3.05
N PHE A 75 0.90 7.31 -1.74
CA PHE A 75 1.13 6.17 -0.87
C PHE A 75 -0.11 5.94 -0.04
N ASN A 76 -0.74 4.79 -0.24
CA ASN A 76 -1.93 4.36 0.49
C ASN A 76 -1.59 3.16 1.35
N LEU A 77 -1.96 3.21 2.62
CA LEU A 77 -2.00 2.00 3.42
C LEU A 77 -3.37 1.35 3.18
N VAL A 78 -3.38 0.10 2.71
CA VAL A 78 -4.60 -0.64 2.44
C VAL A 78 -4.70 -1.75 3.47
N LYS A 79 -5.75 -1.73 4.28
CA LYS A 79 -6.04 -2.79 5.24
C LYS A 79 -7.05 -3.75 4.62
N THR A 80 -6.66 -5.00 4.50
CA THR A 80 -7.52 -6.10 4.06
C THR A 80 -7.93 -6.91 5.27
N ILE A 81 -9.23 -7.04 5.47
CA ILE A 81 -9.81 -7.81 6.56
C ILE A 81 -10.56 -8.99 5.97
N THR A 82 -10.21 -10.19 6.39
CA THR A 82 -10.90 -11.43 6.00
C THR A 82 -11.48 -12.09 7.24
N GLY A 83 -12.78 -12.33 7.24
CA GLY A 83 -13.53 -12.88 8.37
C GLY A 83 -14.81 -13.56 7.92
N SER A 84 -15.62 -14.05 8.85
CA SER A 84 -16.90 -14.69 8.54
C SER A 84 -18.08 -13.76 8.80
N ASP A 85 -19.04 -13.73 7.89
CA ASP A 85 -20.29 -13.01 8.08
C ASP A 85 -21.28 -13.76 9.01
N ASN A 86 -22.46 -13.17 9.22
CA ASN A 86 -23.52 -13.74 10.05
C ASN A 86 -24.06 -15.09 9.54
N TYR A 87 -23.72 -15.49 8.31
CA TYR A 87 -24.11 -16.74 7.68
C TYR A 87 -22.94 -17.73 7.56
N ASN A 88 -21.86 -17.51 8.32
CA ASN A 88 -20.61 -18.30 8.27
C ASN A 88 -19.94 -18.31 6.88
N ARG A 89 -20.18 -17.31 6.04
CA ARG A 89 -19.48 -17.17 4.76
C ARG A 89 -18.25 -16.30 4.93
N TRP A 90 -17.15 -16.73 4.34
CA TRP A 90 -15.93 -15.92 4.31
C TRP A 90 -16.13 -14.68 3.45
N ARG A 91 -15.80 -13.52 4.01
CA ARG A 91 -15.84 -12.21 3.37
C ARG A 91 -14.48 -11.55 3.52
N THR A 92 -14.07 -10.86 2.47
CA THR A 92 -12.92 -9.96 2.49
C THR A 92 -13.42 -8.55 2.26
N VAL A 93 -13.10 -7.64 3.19
CA VAL A 93 -13.43 -6.23 3.12
C VAL A 93 -12.13 -5.44 3.03
N PHE A 94 -12.08 -4.50 2.11
CA PHE A 94 -10.96 -3.59 1.92
C PHE A 94 -11.29 -2.26 2.61
N SER A 95 -10.44 -1.85 3.53
CA SER A 95 -10.43 -0.50 4.05
C SER A 95 -9.25 0.22 3.43
N SER A 96 -9.49 1.15 2.51
CA SER A 96 -8.49 2.16 2.16
C SER A 96 -8.29 3.03 3.40
N LEU A 97 -7.19 2.85 4.10
CA LEU A 97 -6.82 3.74 5.21
C LEU A 97 -6.37 5.09 4.64
N PRO A 98 -6.23 6.14 5.47
CA PRO A 98 -5.75 7.44 5.02
C PRO A 98 -4.48 7.35 4.18
N VAL A 99 -4.42 8.22 3.17
CA VAL A 99 -3.21 8.50 2.38
C VAL A 99 -2.07 8.79 3.36
N VAL A 100 -1.03 7.97 3.30
CA VAL A 100 0.12 8.07 4.20
C VAL A 100 1.04 9.19 3.77
N ALA A 101 1.16 9.38 2.44
CA ALA A 101 1.85 10.50 1.83
C ALA A 101 1.36 10.73 0.40
N ARG A 102 1.44 12.00 -0.04
CA ARG A 102 1.30 12.38 -1.45
C ARG A 102 2.45 13.30 -1.81
N GLU A 103 3.18 12.91 -2.83
CA GLU A 103 4.36 13.63 -3.29
C GLU A 103 4.12 14.21 -4.68
N ASN A 104 4.78 15.34 -4.94
CA ASN A 104 4.73 15.98 -6.24
C ASN A 104 5.30 15.04 -7.30
N GLY A 105 4.76 15.10 -8.51
CA GLY A 105 5.27 14.31 -9.60
C GLY A 105 6.60 14.81 -10.18
N ILE A 106 6.90 14.36 -11.39
CA ILE A 106 8.15 14.58 -12.12
C ILE A 106 7.77 15.00 -13.54
N ILE A 107 8.46 16.02 -14.05
CA ILE A 107 8.22 16.49 -15.42
C ILE A 107 8.78 15.48 -16.43
N ARG A 108 8.25 15.50 -17.65
CA ARG A 108 8.72 14.67 -18.76
C ARG A 108 10.22 14.85 -19.02
N GLY A 109 10.89 13.78 -19.46
CA GLY A 109 12.30 13.84 -19.82
C GLY A 109 13.27 13.76 -18.63
N GLU A 110 12.77 13.71 -17.40
CA GLU A 110 13.60 13.68 -16.20
C GLU A 110 13.69 12.31 -15.55
N LYS A 111 14.84 12.09 -14.91
CA LYS A 111 15.08 10.99 -13.99
C LYS A 111 15.34 11.58 -12.62
N VAL A 112 14.57 11.14 -11.62
CA VAL A 112 14.67 11.68 -10.27
C VAL A 112 14.73 10.55 -9.26
N GLU A 113 15.60 10.74 -8.28
CA GLU A 113 15.64 9.95 -7.06
C GLU A 113 15.10 10.79 -5.91
N ARG A 114 14.12 10.26 -5.16
CA ARG A 114 13.54 10.93 -3.99
C ARG A 114 13.44 9.98 -2.81
N ASN A 115 13.69 10.52 -1.63
CA ASN A 115 13.45 9.86 -0.35
C ASN A 115 12.20 10.49 0.28
N ILE A 116 11.18 9.67 0.51
CA ILE A 116 9.86 10.08 0.93
C ILE A 116 9.63 9.55 2.32
N GLN A 117 9.55 10.45 3.29
CA GLN A 117 9.30 10.10 4.69
C GLN A 117 7.81 10.13 4.97
N PHE A 118 7.32 9.09 5.63
CA PHE A 118 5.92 9.01 6.04
C PHE A 118 5.78 8.22 7.33
N THR A 119 4.67 8.42 8.02
CA THR A 119 4.40 7.79 9.33
C THR A 119 3.23 6.83 9.24
N ILE A 120 3.42 5.59 9.69
CA ILE A 120 2.34 4.62 9.78
C ILE A 120 1.34 5.08 10.85
N PRO A 121 0.05 5.19 10.55
CA PRO A 121 -0.94 5.66 11.51
C PRO A 121 -1.02 4.72 12.73
N LEU A 122 -1.04 5.30 13.93
CA LEU A 122 -1.16 4.54 15.19
C LEU A 122 -2.57 3.97 15.40
N LYS A 123 -3.59 4.66 14.88
CA LYS A 123 -4.99 4.29 15.00
C LYS A 123 -5.61 4.17 13.62
N ASP A 124 -6.31 3.07 13.41
CA ASP A 124 -7.17 2.92 12.25
C ASP A 124 -8.42 3.78 12.40
N ARG A 125 -8.87 4.33 11.28
CA ARG A 125 -10.22 4.88 11.16
C ARG A 125 -11.04 3.90 10.35
N PHE A 126 -11.92 3.16 11.02
CA PHE A 126 -12.87 2.30 10.33
C PHE A 126 -14.12 3.10 9.97
N PRO A 127 -14.56 3.05 8.71
CA PRO A 127 -15.93 3.41 8.40
C PRO A 127 -16.88 2.41 9.10
N GLU A 128 -17.81 2.90 9.93
CA GLU A 128 -18.71 2.05 10.73
C GLU A 128 -19.47 1.01 9.88
N TRP A 129 -19.79 1.34 8.63
CA TRP A 129 -20.49 0.44 7.71
C TRP A 129 -19.69 -0.83 7.35
N GLN A 130 -18.35 -0.81 7.41
CA GLN A 130 -17.52 -1.97 7.11
C GLN A 130 -17.57 -3.04 8.21
N LEU A 131 -17.75 -2.62 9.46
CA LEU A 131 -17.88 -3.54 10.59
C LEU A 131 -19.20 -4.31 10.55
N GLY A 132 -20.25 -3.71 9.98
CA GLY A 132 -21.56 -4.35 9.81
C GLY A 132 -21.56 -5.54 8.83
N CYS A 133 -20.50 -5.75 8.06
CA CYS A 133 -20.36 -6.88 7.15
C CYS A 133 -19.88 -8.18 7.84
N PHE A 134 -19.40 -8.09 9.08
CA PHE A 134 -18.86 -9.21 9.83
C PHE A 134 -19.77 -9.63 10.98
N ASN A 135 -19.54 -10.84 11.51
CA ASN A 135 -20.23 -11.27 12.72
C ASN A 135 -19.94 -10.29 13.88
N PRO A 136 -20.95 -9.83 14.64
CA PRO A 136 -20.76 -8.89 15.76
C PRO A 136 -19.73 -9.35 16.80
N MET A 137 -19.56 -10.67 16.97
CA MET A 137 -18.55 -11.22 17.88
C MET A 137 -17.10 -10.96 17.41
N GLN A 138 -16.90 -10.65 16.13
CA GLN A 138 -15.59 -10.35 15.53
C GLN A 138 -15.26 -8.85 15.55
N ALA A 139 -16.24 -7.96 15.73
CA ALA A 139 -16.03 -6.52 15.70
C ALA A 139 -15.03 -6.01 16.77
N PRO A 140 -15.10 -6.45 18.05
CA PRO A 140 -14.12 -6.03 19.06
C PRO A 140 -12.70 -6.51 18.73
N MET A 141 -12.56 -7.67 18.08
CA MET A 141 -11.26 -8.18 17.64
C MET A 141 -10.68 -7.30 16.53
N LEU A 142 -11.50 -6.84 15.58
CA LEU A 142 -11.08 -5.96 14.49
C LEU A 142 -10.60 -4.60 14.97
N GLU A 143 -11.25 -4.03 15.98
CA GLU A 143 -10.85 -2.77 16.60
C GLU A 143 -9.55 -2.93 17.41
N THR A 144 -9.32 -4.10 18.00
CA THR A 144 -8.15 -4.36 18.85
C THR A 144 -6.89 -4.67 18.05
N PHE A 145 -7.00 -5.25 16.84
CA PHE A 145 -5.84 -5.58 16.02
C PHE A 145 -5.41 -4.41 15.13
N SER A 146 -4.46 -3.63 15.64
CA SER A 146 -3.70 -2.60 14.90
C SER A 146 -2.54 -3.17 14.07
N CYS A 147 -2.28 -4.48 14.15
CA CYS A 147 -1.19 -5.16 13.45
C CYS A 147 -1.70 -6.21 12.46
N SER A 148 -0.92 -6.52 11.43
CA SER A 148 -1.16 -7.68 10.57
C SER A 148 -1.19 -8.96 11.41
N PHE A 149 -2.23 -9.77 11.24
CA PHE A 149 -2.42 -11.03 11.96
C PHE A 149 -3.16 -12.03 11.07
N VAL A 150 -2.69 -13.26 11.01
CA VAL A 150 -3.37 -14.35 10.27
C VAL A 150 -3.89 -15.36 11.27
N GLY A 151 -5.22 -15.41 11.42
CA GLY A 151 -5.90 -16.34 12.31
C GLY A 151 -6.94 -17.22 11.60
N LYS A 152 -7.41 -18.25 12.31
CA LYS A 152 -8.45 -19.16 11.81
C LYS A 152 -9.86 -18.56 11.78
N LEU A 153 -10.10 -17.52 12.58
CA LEU A 153 -11.39 -16.82 12.68
C LEU A 153 -11.38 -15.52 11.88
N ILE A 154 -10.23 -14.84 11.88
CA ILE A 154 -10.07 -13.54 11.27
C ILE A 154 -8.62 -13.35 10.83
N SER A 155 -8.43 -12.69 9.69
CA SER A 155 -7.13 -12.31 9.16
C SER A 155 -7.15 -10.83 8.84
N VAL A 156 -6.14 -10.12 9.29
CA VAL A 156 -5.91 -8.70 9.04
C VAL A 156 -4.56 -8.56 8.36
N GLN A 157 -4.54 -7.92 7.19
CA GLN A 157 -3.33 -7.69 6.42
C GLN A 157 -3.25 -6.23 6.04
N TYR A 158 -2.13 -5.58 6.32
CA TYR A 158 -1.84 -4.25 5.79
C TYR A 158 -0.97 -4.41 4.56
N LYS A 159 -1.25 -3.59 3.55
CA LYS A 159 -0.43 -3.49 2.36
C LYS A 159 -0.14 -2.03 2.07
N LEU A 160 1.11 -1.71 1.80
CA LEU A 160 1.45 -0.37 1.33
C LEU A 160 1.33 -0.36 -0.19
N GLN A 161 0.38 0.42 -0.69
CA GLN A 161 0.16 0.61 -2.11
C GLN A 161 0.78 1.93 -2.54
N VAL A 162 1.62 1.88 -3.56
CA VAL A 162 2.17 3.07 -4.21
C VAL A 162 1.54 3.22 -5.58
N LEU A 163 0.94 4.38 -5.82
CA LEU A 163 0.26 4.71 -7.05
C LEU A 163 1.03 5.82 -7.77
N VAL A 164 1.30 5.60 -9.05
CA VAL A 164 1.96 6.58 -9.94
C VAL A 164 0.93 7.05 -10.95
N LYS A 165 0.61 8.35 -10.91
CA LYS A 165 -0.34 8.94 -11.85
C LYS A 165 0.35 9.86 -12.85
N HIS A 166 0.13 9.60 -14.13
CA HIS A 166 0.55 10.44 -15.25
C HIS A 166 -0.55 11.38 -15.71
N ASP A 167 -0.17 12.54 -16.25
CA ASP A 167 -1.04 13.50 -16.93
C ASP A 167 -1.33 13.06 -18.37
N ALA A 168 -1.92 11.87 -18.51
CA ALA A 168 -2.32 11.33 -19.80
C ALA A 168 -3.82 11.10 -19.88
N TRP A 169 -4.40 11.38 -21.05
CA TRP A 169 -5.83 11.21 -21.30
C TRP A 169 -6.29 9.75 -21.14
N ASN A 170 -5.42 8.77 -21.40
CA ASN A 170 -5.75 7.35 -21.23
C ASN A 170 -5.51 6.83 -19.80
N SER A 171 -4.99 7.67 -18.90
CA SER A 171 -4.74 7.37 -17.49
C SER A 171 -5.97 7.69 -16.62
N TRP A 172 -7.15 7.16 -16.98
CA TRP A 172 -8.35 7.35 -16.16
C TRP A 172 -8.21 6.61 -14.83
N GLY A 173 -8.52 7.28 -13.71
CA GLY A 173 -8.46 6.70 -12.37
C GLY A 173 -7.22 7.11 -11.56
N GLU A 174 -6.74 6.19 -10.71
CA GLU A 174 -5.67 6.46 -9.74
C GLU A 174 -4.25 6.22 -10.29
N GLY A 175 -4.11 5.78 -11.54
CA GLY A 175 -2.83 5.43 -12.16
C GLY A 175 -2.46 3.96 -11.96
N GLU A 176 -1.26 3.57 -12.43
CA GLU A 176 -0.73 2.24 -12.17
C GLU A 176 -0.24 2.14 -10.72
N GLY A 177 -0.46 0.98 -10.12
CA GLY A 177 -0.25 0.76 -8.70
C GLY A 177 0.55 -0.47 -8.39
N MET A 178 1.36 -0.39 -7.34
CA MET A 178 2.11 -1.50 -6.80
C MET A 178 1.78 -1.71 -5.33
N GLU A 179 1.56 -2.96 -4.92
CA GLU A 179 1.26 -3.31 -3.53
C GLU A 179 2.43 -4.04 -2.89
N MET A 180 2.74 -3.67 -1.66
CA MET A 180 3.70 -4.38 -0.81
C MET A 180 2.96 -5.05 0.35
N PRO A 181 3.28 -6.32 0.65
CA PRO A 181 2.75 -7.02 1.81
C PRO A 181 3.32 -6.49 3.12
#